data_AF-A0A0J7K0C4-F1
#
_entry.id   AF-A0A0J7K0C4-F1
#
_cell.length_a   1.000
_cell.length_b   1.000
_cell.length_c   1.000
_cell.angle_alpha   90.00
_cell.angle_beta   90.00
_cell.angle_gamma   90.00
#
_symmetry.space_group_name_H-M   'P 1'
#
loop_
_entity.id
_entity.type
_entity.pdbx_description
1 polymer ?
#
loop_
_entity_poly.entity_id
_entity_poly.type
_entity_poly.pdbx_seq_one_letter_code
_entity_poly.pdbx_strand_id
1 'polypeptide(L)'
;ELPNPAPEWITPRCWREIQALERLSKFDKFVTSFQLSLVQFKTMFDTQEAHLAPFPEPWKTKLDDFEKLLILKCLRPDKLTNAMHIYLTKYLGQPFVEPPTTELSTIYKESFNITPLVFILSSGTDPATELYKFADKLEMGRKLYSISLGQGQGPKAQAMLKESTEMGTWVFFQVRSCLSI
;
A
#
# COMPACT_ATOMS: atom_id res chain seq x y z
N GLU A 1 31.37 -19.76 -2.34
CA GLU A 1 30.84 -18.42 -2.65
C GLU A 1 31.87 -17.70 -3.49
N LEU A 2 31.45 -17.04 -4.56
CA LEU A 2 32.37 -16.24 -5.39
C LEU A 2 32.65 -14.90 -4.70
N PRO A 3 33.85 -14.32 -4.85
CA PRO A 3 34.15 -13.02 -4.27
C PRO A 3 33.28 -11.93 -4.89
N ASN A 4 32.90 -10.93 -4.08
CA ASN A 4 32.16 -9.77 -4.57
C ASN A 4 33.05 -8.98 -5.56
N PRO A 5 32.63 -8.85 -6.82
CA PRO A 5 33.45 -8.22 -7.85
C PRO A 5 33.51 -6.69 -7.73
N ALA A 6 32.59 -6.07 -6.97
CA ALA A 6 32.44 -4.62 -6.89
C ALA A 6 32.04 -4.18 -5.47
N PRO A 7 32.91 -4.39 -4.45
CA PRO A 7 32.62 -4.08 -3.06
C PRO A 7 32.38 -2.58 -2.79
N GLU A 8 32.76 -1.71 -3.72
CA GLU A 8 32.59 -0.26 -3.63
C GLU A 8 31.13 0.20 -3.78
N TRP A 9 30.24 -0.61 -4.38
CA TRP A 9 28.82 -0.30 -4.48
C TRP A 9 27.88 -1.49 -4.24
N ILE A 10 28.39 -2.73 -4.25
CA ILE A 10 27.62 -3.92 -3.91
C ILE A 10 27.91 -4.30 -2.46
N THR A 11 26.90 -4.26 -1.61
CA THR A 11 27.04 -4.72 -0.22
C THR A 11 27.17 -6.25 -0.15
N PRO A 12 27.78 -6.82 0.91
CA PRO A 12 27.84 -8.28 1.09
C PRO A 12 26.46 -8.96 1.11
N ARG A 13 25.42 -8.25 1.56
CA ARG A 13 24.04 -8.73 1.52
C ARG A 13 23.53 -8.80 0.07
N CYS A 14 23.64 -7.71 -0.69
CA CYS A 14 23.25 -7.65 -2.10
C CYS A 14 23.95 -8.77 -2.90
N TRP A 15 25.26 -8.97 -2.68
CA TRP A 15 26.02 -10.00 -3.38
C TRP A 15 25.55 -11.42 -3.08
N ARG A 16 25.15 -11.71 -1.83
CA ARG A 16 24.53 -13.00 -1.48
C ARG A 16 23.18 -13.21 -2.16
N GLU A 17 22.37 -12.15 -2.26
CA GLU A 17 21.09 -12.20 -2.96
C GLU A 17 21.28 -12.43 -4.48
N ILE A 18 22.25 -11.76 -5.10
CA ILE A 18 22.65 -11.98 -6.50
C ILE A 18 23.08 -13.44 -6.74
N GLN A 19 23.95 -13.98 -5.89
CA GLN A 19 24.38 -15.38 -5.98
C GLN A 19 23.22 -16.36 -5.78
N ALA A 20 22.24 -16.01 -4.94
CA ALA A 20 21.07 -16.85 -4.73
C ALA A 20 20.15 -16.93 -5.94
N LEU A 21 20.19 -15.96 -6.87
CA LEU A 21 19.39 -16.00 -8.10
C LEU A 21 19.71 -17.21 -8.97
N GLU A 22 20.97 -17.66 -9.03
CA GLU A 22 21.36 -18.84 -9.82
C GLU A 22 20.72 -20.16 -9.35
N ARG A 23 20.07 -20.18 -8.18
CA ARG A 23 19.26 -21.32 -7.74
C ARG A 23 17.97 -21.47 -8.57
N LEU A 24 17.59 -20.42 -9.31
CA LEU A 24 16.44 -20.41 -10.20
C LEU A 24 16.90 -20.81 -11.61
N SER A 25 16.19 -21.75 -12.23
CA SER A 25 16.58 -22.36 -13.52
C SER A 25 16.81 -21.34 -14.65
N LYS A 26 16.00 -20.27 -14.71
CA LYS A 26 16.13 -19.21 -15.73
C LYS A 26 17.32 -18.28 -15.49
N PHE A 27 17.93 -18.32 -14.32
CA PHE A 27 19.09 -17.51 -13.94
C PHE A 27 20.42 -18.28 -14.09
N ASP A 28 20.45 -19.38 -14.84
CA ASP A 28 21.69 -20.08 -15.15
C ASP A 28 22.77 -19.09 -15.66
N LYS A 29 23.95 -19.15 -15.02
CA LYS A 29 25.14 -18.30 -15.26
C LYS A 29 24.92 -16.80 -14.99
N PHE A 30 23.95 -16.44 -14.17
CA PHE A 30 23.68 -15.04 -13.82
C PHE A 30 24.88 -14.36 -13.17
N VAL A 31 25.55 -15.01 -12.22
CA VAL A 31 26.68 -14.42 -11.47
C VAL A 31 27.85 -14.12 -12.41
N THR A 32 28.18 -15.05 -13.30
CA THR A 32 29.23 -14.84 -14.30
C THR A 32 28.87 -13.72 -15.28
N SER A 33 27.63 -13.68 -15.78
CA SER A 33 27.17 -12.62 -16.67
C SER A 33 27.15 -11.24 -15.99
N PHE A 34 26.77 -11.21 -14.71
CA PHE A 34 26.78 -10.01 -13.88
C PHE A 34 28.19 -9.44 -13.75
N GLN A 35 29.19 -10.28 -13.50
CA GLN A 35 30.61 -9.90 -13.47
C GLN A 35 31.11 -9.34 -14.81
N LEU A 36 30.68 -9.94 -15.94
CA LEU A 36 31.05 -9.46 -17.27
C LEU A 36 30.35 -8.14 -17.64
N SER A 37 29.18 -7.88 -17.06
CA SER A 37 28.33 -6.73 -17.38
C SER A 37 28.27 -5.70 -16.24
N LEU A 38 29.29 -5.66 -15.37
CA LEU A 38 29.30 -4.82 -14.17
C LEU A 38 29.02 -3.35 -14.45
N VAL A 39 29.58 -2.82 -15.54
CA VAL A 39 29.38 -1.42 -15.93
C VAL A 39 27.89 -1.14 -16.20
N GLN A 40 27.20 -2.04 -16.90
CA GLN A 40 25.78 -1.87 -17.23
C GLN A 40 24.90 -1.98 -15.98
N PHE A 41 25.18 -2.94 -15.10
CA PHE A 41 24.48 -3.06 -13.81
C PHE A 41 24.78 -1.88 -12.87
N LYS A 42 26.00 -1.33 -12.91
CA LYS A 42 26.37 -0.12 -12.18
C LYS A 42 25.60 1.09 -12.70
N THR A 43 25.48 1.26 -14.01
CA THR A 43 24.64 2.31 -14.61
C THR A 43 23.19 2.20 -14.15
N MET A 44 22.62 0.99 -14.13
CA MET A 44 21.28 0.74 -13.59
C MET A 44 21.19 1.11 -12.10
N PHE A 45 22.18 0.69 -11.30
CA PHE A 45 22.24 0.96 -9.86
C PHE A 45 22.31 2.45 -9.55
N ASP A 46 23.10 3.22 -10.30
CA ASP A 46 23.29 4.66 -10.10
C ASP A 46 22.12 5.51 -10.62
N THR A 47 21.28 4.96 -11.50
CA THR A 47 20.14 5.68 -12.07
C THR A 47 19.06 5.92 -11.03
N GLN A 48 18.56 7.16 -10.92
CA GLN A 48 17.51 7.50 -9.95
C GLN A 48 16.24 6.64 -10.19
N GLU A 49 15.82 6.50 -11.44
CA GLU A 49 14.66 5.70 -11.84
C GLU A 49 15.07 4.30 -12.34
N ALA A 50 15.81 3.56 -11.51
CA ALA A 50 16.37 2.24 -11.85
C ALA A 50 15.32 1.20 -12.32
N HIS A 51 14.07 1.32 -11.88
CA HIS A 51 12.98 0.45 -12.32
C HIS A 51 12.54 0.66 -13.78
N LEU A 52 12.96 1.77 -14.41
CA LEU A 52 12.77 2.05 -15.84
C LEU A 52 14.03 1.76 -16.66
N ALA A 53 15.15 1.48 -16.02
CA ALA A 53 16.41 1.25 -16.71
C ALA A 53 16.35 -0.08 -17.50
N PRO A 54 16.91 -0.12 -18.72
CA PRO A 54 16.96 -1.35 -19.50
C PRO A 54 17.86 -2.38 -18.81
N PHE A 55 17.41 -3.63 -18.78
CA PHE A 55 18.26 -4.75 -18.34
C PHE A 55 19.33 -5.05 -19.40
N PRO A 56 20.53 -5.49 -18.98
CA PRO A 56 21.55 -5.95 -19.90
C PRO A 56 21.11 -7.26 -20.59
N GLU A 57 21.56 -7.48 -21.83
CA GLU A 57 21.37 -8.78 -22.48
C GLU A 57 22.24 -9.85 -21.79
N PRO A 58 21.78 -11.11 -21.70
CA PRO A 58 20.54 -11.66 -22.26
C PRO A 58 19.32 -11.46 -21.34
N TRP A 59 19.46 -10.84 -20.17
CA TRP A 59 18.43 -10.80 -19.12
C TRP A 59 17.19 -10.00 -19.53
N LYS A 60 17.37 -9.01 -20.41
CA LYS A 60 16.26 -8.27 -21.01
C LYS A 60 15.30 -9.17 -21.80
N THR A 61 15.83 -10.13 -22.56
CA THR A 61 15.07 -10.99 -23.47
C THR A 61 14.76 -12.37 -22.86
N LYS A 62 15.65 -12.90 -22.03
CA LYS A 62 15.50 -14.21 -21.37
C LYS A 62 14.46 -14.22 -20.26
N LEU A 63 14.34 -13.12 -19.52
CA LEU A 63 13.50 -13.03 -18.34
C LEU A 63 12.15 -12.39 -18.67
N ASP A 64 11.11 -12.87 -18.00
CA ASP A 64 9.83 -12.17 -17.96
C ASP A 64 9.88 -10.95 -17.00
N ASP A 65 8.79 -10.21 -16.95
CA ASP A 65 8.76 -8.97 -16.16
C ASP A 65 8.81 -9.22 -14.66
N PHE A 66 8.28 -10.35 -14.17
CA PHE A 66 8.36 -10.69 -12.76
C PHE A 66 9.78 -11.07 -12.36
N GLU A 67 10.47 -11.82 -13.23
CA GLU A 67 11.85 -12.23 -13.02
C GLU A 67 12.82 -11.06 -13.04
N LYS A 68 12.58 -10.06 -13.89
CA LYS A 68 13.32 -8.79 -13.87
C LYS A 68 13.20 -8.06 -12.54
N LEU A 69 12.06 -8.16 -11.84
CA LEU A 69 11.90 -7.58 -10.50
C LEU A 69 12.82 -8.24 -9.47
N LEU A 70 13.20 -9.51 -9.65
CA LEU A 70 14.12 -10.19 -8.75
C LEU A 70 15.53 -9.58 -8.82
N ILE A 71 16.00 -9.27 -10.03
CA ILE A 71 17.27 -8.56 -10.23
C ILE A 71 17.19 -7.17 -9.58
N LEU A 72 16.13 -6.42 -9.86
CA LEU A 72 15.95 -5.09 -9.30
C LEU A 72 15.88 -5.12 -7.77
N LYS A 73 15.20 -6.10 -7.18
CA LYS A 73 15.14 -6.29 -5.72
C LYS A 73 16.52 -6.45 -5.11
N CYS A 74 17.42 -7.20 -5.77
CA CYS A 74 18.78 -7.37 -5.29
C CYS A 74 19.57 -6.05 -5.35
N LEU A 75 19.44 -5.27 -6.42
CA LEU A 75 20.27 -4.08 -6.66
C LEU A 75 19.71 -2.80 -6.06
N ARG A 76 18.41 -2.56 -6.22
CA ARG A 76 17.68 -1.32 -5.88
C ARG A 76 16.33 -1.65 -5.23
N PRO A 77 16.35 -2.23 -4.01
CA PRO A 77 15.11 -2.58 -3.29
C PRO A 77 14.22 -1.36 -3.01
N ASP A 78 14.79 -0.16 -2.92
CA ASP A 78 14.06 1.11 -2.78
C ASP A 78 13.17 1.43 -3.99
N LYS A 79 13.48 0.89 -5.17
CA LYS A 79 12.69 1.07 -6.41
C LYS A 79 11.75 -0.08 -6.70
N LEU A 80 11.72 -1.11 -5.85
CA LEU A 80 10.88 -2.29 -6.05
C LEU A 80 9.39 -1.94 -6.01
N THR A 81 8.95 -1.05 -5.12
CA THR A 81 7.54 -0.62 -5.04
C THR A 81 7.08 0.02 -6.35
N ASN A 82 7.87 0.92 -6.92
CA ASN A 82 7.56 1.55 -8.21
C ASN A 82 7.50 0.52 -9.34
N ALA A 83 8.46 -0.41 -9.38
CA ALA A 83 8.49 -1.47 -10.38
C ALA A 83 7.27 -2.42 -10.24
N MET A 84 6.87 -2.73 -9.01
CA MET A 84 5.66 -3.48 -8.71
C MET A 84 4.40 -2.73 -9.18
N HIS A 85 4.32 -1.41 -9.02
CA HIS A 85 3.20 -0.64 -9.57
C HIS A 85 3.11 -0.78 -11.09
N ILE A 86 4.22 -0.69 -11.82
CA ILE A 86 4.23 -0.89 -13.28
C ILE A 86 3.80 -2.31 -13.65
N TYR A 87 4.31 -3.31 -12.93
CA TYR A 87 3.94 -4.71 -13.13
C TYR A 87 2.43 -4.92 -12.92
N LEU A 88 1.88 -4.48 -11.78
CA LEU A 88 0.46 -4.61 -11.47
C LEU A 88 -0.42 -3.85 -12.47
N THR A 89 0.00 -2.64 -12.86
CA THR A 89 -0.71 -1.86 -13.88
C THR A 89 -0.78 -2.61 -15.21
N LYS A 90 0.32 -3.26 -15.61
CA LYS A 90 0.39 -4.02 -16.87
C LYS A 90 -0.49 -5.26 -16.86
N TYR A 91 -0.56 -5.99 -15.74
CA TYR A 91 -1.22 -7.31 -15.69
C TYR A 91 -2.62 -7.29 -15.08
N LEU A 92 -2.93 -6.36 -14.16
CA LEU A 92 -4.22 -6.24 -13.48
C LEU A 92 -4.95 -4.93 -13.85
N GLY A 93 -4.22 -3.91 -14.27
CA GLY A 93 -4.75 -2.61 -14.65
C GLY A 93 -4.52 -1.51 -13.60
N GLN A 94 -4.64 -0.26 -14.04
CA GLN A 94 -4.45 0.94 -13.23
C GLN A 94 -5.24 0.96 -11.90
N PRO A 95 -6.50 0.50 -11.82
CA PRO A 95 -7.28 0.55 -10.58
C PRO A 95 -6.71 -0.28 -9.42
N PHE A 96 -5.77 -1.20 -9.69
CA PHE A 96 -5.14 -2.05 -8.68
C PHE A 96 -3.92 -1.40 -8.01
N VAL A 97 -3.48 -0.24 -8.50
CA VAL A 97 -2.37 0.53 -7.92
C VAL A 97 -2.79 1.92 -7.47
N GLU A 98 -3.99 2.36 -7.85
CA GLU A 98 -4.58 3.61 -7.41
C GLU A 98 -5.41 3.38 -6.14
N PRO A 99 -5.31 4.26 -5.14
CA PRO A 99 -6.22 4.20 -4.01
C PRO A 99 -7.66 4.41 -4.52
N PRO A 100 -8.62 3.55 -4.14
CA PRO A 100 -10.00 3.72 -4.57
C PRO A 100 -10.54 5.05 -4.02
N THR A 101 -11.29 5.78 -4.84
CA THR A 101 -12.06 6.93 -4.38
C THR A 101 -13.21 6.42 -3.53
N THR A 102 -13.03 6.43 -2.22
CA THR A 102 -14.02 5.96 -1.26
C THR A 102 -15.08 7.03 -1.04
N GLU A 103 -16.18 6.96 -1.80
CA GLU A 103 -17.35 7.81 -1.61
C GLU A 103 -18.26 7.23 -0.52
N LEU A 104 -18.57 8.02 0.52
CA LEU A 104 -19.47 7.59 1.60
C LEU A 104 -20.86 7.13 1.07
N SER A 105 -21.31 7.72 -0.03
CA SER A 105 -22.58 7.38 -0.67
C SER A 105 -22.60 5.97 -1.26
N THR A 106 -21.47 5.49 -1.80
CA THR A 106 -21.33 4.13 -2.33
C THR A 106 -21.28 3.12 -1.20
N ILE A 107 -20.46 3.39 -0.17
CA ILE A 107 -20.37 2.54 1.02
C ILE A 107 -21.74 2.38 1.68
N TYR A 108 -22.48 3.49 1.85
CA TYR A 108 -23.79 3.45 2.48
C TYR A 108 -24.79 2.58 1.71
N LYS A 109 -24.80 2.64 0.37
CA LYS A 109 -25.67 1.82 -0.48
C LYS A 109 -25.37 0.31 -0.36
N GLU A 110 -24.12 -0.04 -0.11
CA GLU A 110 -23.67 -1.43 0.06
C GLU A 110 -23.76 -1.90 1.52
N SER A 111 -24.06 -0.99 2.46
CA SER A 111 -24.18 -1.29 3.89
C SER A 111 -25.60 -1.65 4.31
N PHE A 112 -25.71 -2.33 5.45
CA PHE A 112 -26.99 -2.64 6.09
C PHE A 112 -27.06 -2.01 7.49
N ASN A 113 -28.27 -1.90 8.04
CA ASN A 113 -28.50 -1.38 9.39
C ASN A 113 -27.84 -2.22 10.51
N ILE A 114 -27.40 -3.44 10.20
CA ILE A 114 -26.65 -4.33 11.10
C ILE A 114 -25.13 -4.31 10.85
N THR A 115 -24.67 -3.52 9.88
CA THR A 115 -23.26 -3.43 9.49
C THR A 115 -22.74 -2.03 9.82
N PRO A 116 -22.01 -1.84 10.93
CA PRO A 116 -21.53 -0.52 11.32
C PRO A 116 -20.47 0.00 10.33
N LEU A 117 -20.53 1.29 10.01
CA LEU A 117 -19.51 1.97 9.21
C LEU A 117 -18.39 2.46 10.12
N VAL A 118 -17.15 2.05 9.83
CA VAL A 118 -15.95 2.40 10.60
C VAL A 118 -15.08 3.33 9.78
N PHE A 119 -14.84 4.53 10.29
CA PHE A 119 -13.97 5.53 9.67
C PHE A 119 -12.56 5.42 10.28
N ILE A 120 -11.59 5.03 9.46
CA ILE A 120 -10.17 4.99 9.86
C ILE A 120 -9.53 6.30 9.43
N LEU A 121 -9.05 7.08 10.40
CA LEU A 121 -8.57 8.44 10.18
C LEU A 121 -7.06 8.51 10.25
N SER A 122 -6.48 9.26 9.33
CA SER A 122 -5.10 9.71 9.42
C SER A 122 -5.05 11.01 10.22
N SER A 123 -3.87 11.37 10.74
CA SER A 123 -3.72 12.64 11.47
C SER A 123 -4.13 13.83 10.60
N GLY A 124 -5.01 14.69 11.12
CA GLY A 124 -5.47 15.90 10.44
C GLY A 124 -6.70 15.74 9.54
N THR A 125 -7.28 14.53 9.43
CA THR A 125 -8.55 14.30 8.71
C THR A 125 -9.71 14.10 9.68
N ASP A 126 -10.79 14.88 9.56
CA ASP A 126 -12.04 14.70 10.33
C ASP A 126 -13.21 14.37 9.38
N PRO A 127 -13.77 13.14 9.44
CA PRO A 127 -14.85 12.71 8.55
C PRO A 127 -16.20 13.29 8.99
N ALA A 128 -16.28 13.90 10.17
CA ALA A 128 -17.54 14.34 10.75
C ALA A 128 -18.26 15.32 9.82
N THR A 129 -17.52 16.28 9.24
CA THR A 129 -18.09 17.28 8.32
C THR A 129 -18.72 16.62 7.09
N GLU A 130 -18.07 15.61 6.52
CA GLU A 130 -18.60 14.88 5.36
C GLU A 130 -19.82 14.03 5.74
N LEU A 131 -19.75 13.33 6.89
CA LEU A 131 -20.87 12.56 7.42
C LEU A 131 -22.11 13.42 7.70
N TYR A 132 -21.95 14.60 8.30
CA TYR A 132 -23.06 15.51 8.57
C TYR A 132 -23.72 15.99 7.27
N LYS A 133 -22.91 16.42 6.28
CA LYS A 133 -23.43 16.79 4.95
C LYS A 133 -24.16 15.62 4.27
N PHE A 134 -23.63 14.41 4.43
CA PHE A 134 -24.25 13.21 3.86
C PHE A 134 -25.57 12.86 4.55
N ALA A 135 -25.63 12.96 5.87
CA ALA A 135 -26.85 12.76 6.63
C ALA A 135 -27.93 13.79 6.27
N ASP A 136 -27.56 15.07 6.09
CA ASP A 136 -28.49 16.11 5.62
C ASP A 136 -29.05 15.80 4.23
N LYS A 137 -28.20 15.33 3.30
CA LYS A 137 -28.60 14.92 1.94
C LYS A 137 -29.62 13.77 1.95
N LEU A 138 -29.59 12.91 2.97
CA LEU A 138 -30.52 11.80 3.15
C LEU A 138 -31.67 12.10 4.12
N GLU A 139 -31.84 13.38 4.50
CA GLU A 139 -32.85 13.82 5.48
C GLU A 139 -32.70 13.16 6.87
N MET A 140 -31.53 12.57 7.13
CA MET A 140 -31.14 11.96 8.40
C MET A 140 -30.40 12.92 9.33
N GLY A 141 -30.10 14.15 8.91
CA GLY A 141 -29.37 15.12 9.72
C GLY A 141 -29.98 15.39 11.09
N ARG A 142 -31.32 15.49 11.18
CA ARG A 142 -32.06 15.63 12.46
C ARG A 142 -32.15 14.33 13.27
N LYS A 143 -31.84 13.20 12.64
CA LYS A 143 -31.85 11.84 13.19
C LYS A 143 -30.43 11.30 13.36
N LEU A 144 -29.41 12.16 13.34
CA LEU A 144 -28.03 11.80 13.56
C LEU A 144 -27.59 12.31 14.93
N TYR A 145 -27.32 11.38 15.85
CA TYR A 145 -26.82 11.69 17.18
C TYR A 145 -25.33 11.39 17.25
N SER A 146 -24.54 12.33 17.74
CA SER A 146 -23.11 12.13 17.95
C SER A 146 -22.77 12.09 19.44
N ILE A 147 -21.82 11.22 19.79
CA ILE A 147 -21.26 11.15 21.13
C ILE A 147 -19.75 10.94 21.05
N SER A 148 -19.00 11.79 21.77
CA SER A 148 -17.57 11.57 21.93
C SER A 148 -17.34 10.50 22.99
N LEU A 149 -16.66 9.41 22.62
CA LEU A 149 -16.22 8.36 23.52
C LEU A 149 -15.00 8.85 24.29
N GLY A 150 -15.17 9.00 25.60
CA GLY A 150 -14.13 9.30 26.58
C GLY A 150 -14.39 8.53 27.86
N GLN A 151 -13.60 8.80 28.91
CA GLN A 151 -13.77 8.14 30.20
C GLN A 151 -15.22 8.33 30.72
N GLY A 152 -15.88 7.23 31.08
CA GLY A 152 -17.24 7.24 31.61
C GLY A 152 -18.37 7.35 30.57
N GLN A 153 -18.10 7.44 29.26
CA GLN A 153 -19.16 7.57 28.25
C GLN A 153 -19.76 6.25 27.78
N GLY A 154 -19.19 5.09 28.16
CA GLY A 154 -19.65 3.76 27.75
C GLY A 154 -21.15 3.50 27.99
N PRO A 155 -21.67 3.67 29.22
CA PRO A 155 -23.09 3.45 29.50
C PRO A 155 -24.03 4.35 28.68
N LYS A 156 -23.63 5.62 28.48
CA LYS A 156 -24.40 6.58 27.67
C LYS A 156 -24.40 6.22 26.19
N ALA A 157 -23.25 5.80 25.66
CA ALA A 157 -23.10 5.34 24.28
C ALA A 157 -23.97 4.09 24.02
N GLN A 158 -23.98 3.13 24.95
CA GLN A 158 -24.81 1.93 24.85
C GLN A 158 -26.31 2.24 24.89
N ALA A 159 -26.75 3.14 25.78
CA ALA A 159 -28.14 3.57 25.84
C ALA A 159 -28.58 4.25 24.53
N MET A 160 -27.75 5.16 24.00
CA MET A 160 -28.00 5.85 22.73
C MET A 160 -28.09 4.89 21.54
N LEU A 161 -27.23 3.86 21.50
CA LEU A 161 -27.30 2.83 20.47
C LEU A 161 -28.61 2.04 20.53
N LYS A 162 -29.04 1.65 21.74
CA LYS A 162 -30.28 0.90 21.94
C LYS A 162 -31.49 1.71 21.48
N GLU A 163 -31.61 2.96 21.92
CA GLU A 163 -32.67 3.87 21.52
C GLU A 163 -32.68 4.09 20.00
N SER A 164 -31.50 4.30 19.41
CA SER A 164 -31.41 4.53 17.96
C SER A 164 -31.78 3.32 17.12
N THR A 165 -31.55 2.11 17.64
CA THR A 165 -31.98 0.87 17.00
C THR A 165 -33.51 0.76 16.97
N GLU A 166 -34.18 1.20 18.03
CA GLU A 166 -35.65 1.20 18.13
C GLU A 166 -36.28 2.32 17.28
N MET A 167 -35.66 3.50 17.22
CA MET A 167 -36.18 4.68 16.52
C MET A 167 -35.77 4.79 15.03
N GLY A 168 -34.82 3.97 14.58
CA GLY A 168 -34.28 4.04 13.22
C GLY A 168 -33.45 5.31 12.97
N THR A 169 -32.63 5.69 13.94
CA THR A 169 -31.75 6.88 13.88
C THR A 169 -30.29 6.48 13.74
N TRP A 170 -29.44 7.42 13.33
CA TRP A 170 -28.01 7.20 13.17
C TRP A 170 -27.27 7.62 14.44
N VAL A 171 -26.26 6.82 14.81
CA VAL A 171 -25.36 7.16 15.92
C VAL A 171 -23.94 7.26 15.40
N PHE A 172 -23.28 8.38 15.70
CA PHE A 172 -21.89 8.62 15.36
C PHE A 172 -21.03 8.67 16.63
N PHE A 173 -20.21 7.63 16.80
CA PHE A 173 -19.25 7.54 17.89
C PHE A 173 -17.92 8.16 17.48
N GLN A 174 -17.47 9.18 18.22
CA GLN A 174 -16.21 9.86 17.97
C GLN A 174 -15.21 9.57 19.09
N VAL A 175 -14.07 8.97 18.80
CA VAL A 175 -12.99 8.92 19.79
C VAL A 175 -12.21 10.21 19.66
N ARG A 176 -12.29 11.09 20.67
CA ARG A 176 -11.32 12.19 20.76
C ARG A 176 -10.02 11.55 21.21
N SER A 177 -9.09 11.39 20.29
CA SER A 177 -7.69 11.14 20.65
C SER A 177 -7.27 12.32 21.54
N CYS A 178 -7.16 12.11 22.85
CA CYS A 178 -6.40 13.00 23.72
C CYS A 178 -4.95 12.91 23.27
N LEU A 179 -4.56 13.72 22.27
CA LEU A 179 -3.17 14.10 22.08
C LEU A 179 -2.86 15.13 23.18
N SER A 180 -2.67 14.63 24.39
CA SER A 180 -1.82 15.28 25.39
C SER A 180 -0.46 14.60 25.24
N ILE A 181 0.40 15.20 24.42
CA ILE A 181 1.85 15.05 24.56
C ILE A 181 2.31 16.28 25.33
#